data_AF-A0A2L2Z0N7-F1
#
_entry.id   AF-A0A2L2Z0N7-F1
#
_cell.length_a   1.000
_cell.length_b   1.000
_cell.length_c   1.000
_cell.angle_alpha   90.00
_cell.angle_beta   90.00
_cell.angle_gamma   90.00
#
_symmetry.space_group_name_H-M   'P 1'
#
loop_
_entity.id
_entity.type
_entity.pdbx_description
1 polymer ?
#
loop_
_entity_poly.entity_id
_entity_poly.type
_entity_poly.pdbx_seq_one_letter_code
_entity_poly.pdbx_strand_id
1 'polypeptide(L)'
;DFVFNKVNISMLEDMIPGIKWRILLGYIQDYSGLPEDKLNDLNIVVNCEKYLRNLVGLLNRTPIRTIANYLTWRFVAKYLPYLDIHFRRLYYDFRREVPNLSEERTFFARWKECVSLVNDGFGMALATHSDDRLL
;
A
#
# COMPACT_ATOMS: atom_id res chain seq x y z
N ASP A 1 17.21 10.11 -13.21
CA ASP A 1 17.01 9.24 -14.38
C ASP A 1 16.49 7.88 -13.97
N PHE A 2 15.19 7.63 -14.19
CA PHE A 2 14.55 6.34 -13.90
C PHE A 2 14.87 5.38 -15.03
N VAL A 3 15.91 4.56 -14.86
CA VAL A 3 16.18 3.45 -15.77
C VAL A 3 15.14 2.37 -15.49
N PHE A 4 14.11 2.29 -16.34
CA PHE A 4 13.10 1.24 -16.30
C PHE A 4 13.72 -0.09 -16.73
N ASN A 5 14.42 -0.75 -15.81
CA ASN A 5 14.88 -2.12 -16.02
C ASN A 5 13.65 -3.04 -15.92
N LYS A 6 13.05 -3.34 -17.08
CA LYS A 6 12.03 -4.37 -17.21
C LYS A 6 12.72 -5.72 -16.98
N VAL A 7 12.24 -6.46 -15.99
CA VAL A 7 12.73 -7.80 -15.64
C VAL A 7 11.60 -8.80 -15.76
N ASN A 8 11.93 -10.01 -16.21
CA ASN A 8 11.01 -11.13 -16.14
C ASN A 8 11.08 -11.77 -14.74
N ILE A 9 10.20 -12.73 -14.45
CA ILE A 9 10.11 -13.35 -13.12
C ILE A 9 11.40 -14.10 -12.75
N SER A 10 12.06 -14.77 -13.69
CA SER A 10 13.31 -15.49 -13.37
C SER A 10 14.42 -14.52 -12.95
N MET A 11 14.59 -13.42 -13.67
CA MET A 11 15.53 -12.37 -13.31
C MET A 11 15.17 -11.73 -11.96
N LEU A 12 13.88 -11.55 -11.67
CA LEU A 12 13.42 -11.01 -10.39
C LEU A 12 13.75 -11.95 -9.22
N GLU A 13 13.58 -13.26 -9.42
CA GLU A 13 13.97 -14.31 -8.46
C GLU A 13 15.48 -14.32 -8.22
N ASP A 14 16.30 -14.19 -9.27
CA ASP A 14 17.75 -14.10 -9.15
C ASP A 14 18.21 -12.81 -8.45
N MET A 15 17.54 -11.69 -8.75
CA MET A 15 17.84 -10.41 -8.13
C MET A 15 17.50 -10.43 -6.65
N ILE A 16 16.32 -10.89 -6.25
CA ILE A 16 15.86 -10.84 -4.86
C ILE A 16 15.35 -12.23 -4.45
N PRO A 17 16.26 -13.18 -4.15
CA PRO A 17 15.90 -14.59 -3.94
C PRO A 17 15.17 -14.85 -2.62
N GLY A 18 15.22 -13.92 -1.67
CA GLY A 18 14.51 -14.08 -0.39
C GLY A 18 13.00 -13.85 -0.46
N ILE A 19 12.47 -13.50 -1.63
CA ILE A 19 11.03 -13.34 -1.86
C ILE A 19 10.55 -14.46 -2.79
N LYS A 20 9.50 -15.16 -2.40
CA LYS A 20 8.85 -16.19 -3.23
C LYS A 20 7.91 -15.51 -4.25
N TRP A 21 8.51 -14.92 -5.30
CA TRP A 21 7.81 -14.09 -6.27
C TRP A 21 6.65 -14.79 -6.98
N ARG A 22 6.82 -16.04 -7.40
CA ARG A 22 5.74 -16.81 -8.05
C ARG A 22 4.49 -16.94 -7.19
N ILE A 23 4.65 -17.13 -5.88
CA ILE A 23 3.51 -17.21 -4.95
C ILE A 23 2.83 -15.84 -4.85
N LEU A 24 3.61 -14.76 -4.66
CA LEU A 24 3.07 -13.42 -4.52
C LEU A 24 2.34 -12.94 -5.78
N LEU A 25 2.96 -13.15 -6.95
CA LEU A 25 2.38 -12.77 -8.23
C LEU A 25 1.24 -13.70 -8.64
N GLY A 26 1.26 -14.97 -8.21
CA GLY A 26 0.15 -15.91 -8.38
C GLY A 26 -1.15 -15.40 -7.75
N TYR A 27 -1.10 -14.83 -6.54
CA TYR A 27 -2.29 -14.20 -5.95
C TYR A 27 -2.85 -13.04 -6.77
N ILE A 28 -1.97 -12.25 -7.41
CA ILE A 28 -2.37 -11.15 -8.28
C ILE A 28 -2.96 -11.70 -9.59
N GLN A 29 -2.34 -12.74 -10.14
CA GLN A 29 -2.80 -13.44 -11.34
C GLN A 29 -4.22 -14.00 -11.15
N ASP A 30 -4.46 -14.73 -10.06
CA ASP A 30 -5.77 -15.29 -9.72
C ASP A 30 -6.84 -14.20 -9.58
N TYR A 31 -6.51 -13.12 -8.87
CA TYR A 31 -7.44 -12.01 -8.65
C TYR A 31 -7.76 -11.24 -9.94
N SER A 32 -6.78 -11.12 -10.84
CA SER A 32 -6.93 -10.40 -12.11
C SER A 32 -7.54 -11.23 -13.23
N GLY A 33 -7.68 -12.56 -13.05
CA GLY A 33 -8.15 -13.48 -14.08
C GLY A 33 -7.14 -13.71 -15.22
N LEU A 34 -5.85 -13.44 -14.96
CA LEU A 34 -4.79 -13.67 -15.95
C LEU A 34 -4.54 -15.19 -16.12
N PRO A 35 -4.47 -15.71 -17.36
CA PRO A 35 -4.18 -17.12 -17.63
C PRO A 35 -2.84 -17.58 -17.03
N GLU A 36 -2.75 -18.83 -16.55
CA GLU A 36 -1.59 -19.37 -15.82
C GLU A 36 -0.29 -19.28 -16.63
N ASP A 37 -0.36 -19.54 -17.94
CA ASP A 37 0.76 -19.51 -18.88
C ASP A 37 1.37 -18.10 -19.07
N LYS A 38 0.61 -17.05 -18.76
CA LYS A 38 1.02 -15.66 -18.97
C LYS A 38 1.89 -15.10 -17.86
N LEU A 39 2.05 -15.81 -16.73
CA LEU A 39 2.83 -15.31 -15.59
C LEU A 39 4.29 -15.05 -15.99
N ASN A 40 4.91 -15.97 -16.72
CA ASN A 40 6.31 -15.86 -17.14
C ASN A 40 6.55 -14.77 -18.19
N ASP A 41 5.50 -14.35 -18.90
CA ASP A 41 5.54 -13.30 -19.93
C ASP A 41 5.45 -11.88 -19.33
N LEU A 42 5.22 -11.75 -18.02
CA LEU A 42 5.08 -10.46 -17.36
C LEU A 42 6.40 -9.69 -17.34
N ASN A 43 6.33 -8.45 -17.84
CA ASN A 43 7.39 -7.46 -17.70
C ASN A 43 7.20 -6.68 -16.41
N ILE A 44 8.10 -6.87 -15.45
CA ILE A 44 8.02 -6.28 -14.11
C ILE A 44 9.01 -5.13 -14.01
N VAL A 45 8.57 -4.01 -13.46
CA VAL A 45 9.42 -2.84 -13.18
C VAL A 45 9.70 -2.79 -11.68
N VAL A 46 10.98 -2.79 -11.31
CA VAL A 46 11.42 -2.70 -9.91
C VAL A 46 11.95 -1.30 -9.61
N ASN A 47 11.17 -0.47 -8.92
CA ASN A 47 11.54 0.93 -8.65
C ASN A 47 12.60 1.09 -7.56
N CYS A 48 12.66 0.20 -6.57
CA CYS A 48 13.51 0.36 -5.37
C CYS A 48 14.19 -0.95 -4.97
N GLU A 49 15.03 -1.49 -5.84
CA GLU A 49 15.72 -2.77 -5.62
C GLU A 49 16.52 -2.81 -4.31
N LYS A 50 17.33 -1.78 -4.03
CA LYS A 50 18.16 -1.71 -2.81
C LYS A 50 17.32 -1.78 -1.53
N TYR A 51 16.16 -1.14 -1.53
CA TYR A 51 15.23 -1.20 -0.40
C TYR A 51 14.73 -2.63 -0.19
N LEU A 52 14.29 -3.31 -1.26
CA LEU A 52 13.78 -4.68 -1.17
C LEU A 52 14.85 -5.67 -0.67
N ARG A 53 16.09 -5.56 -1.16
CA ARG A 53 17.21 -6.38 -0.68
C ARG A 53 17.47 -6.17 0.82
N ASN A 54 17.51 -4.91 1.26
CA ASN A 54 17.71 -4.59 2.67
C ASN A 54 16.53 -5.05 3.54
N LEU A 55 15.30 -4.94 3.02
CA LEU A 55 14.10 -5.42 3.70
C LEU A 55 14.16 -6.93 3.91
N VAL A 56 14.50 -7.71 2.88
CA VAL A 56 14.68 -9.16 3.01
C VAL A 56 15.73 -9.49 4.07
N GLY A 57 16.89 -8.81 4.05
CA GLY A 57 17.92 -8.97 5.07
C GLY A 57 17.43 -8.65 6.48
N LEU A 58 16.63 -7.60 6.63
CA LEU A 58 16.00 -7.24 7.91
C LEU A 58 15.00 -8.30 8.37
N LEU A 59 14.14 -8.78 7.48
CA LEU A 59 13.14 -9.79 7.82
C LEU A 59 13.81 -11.10 8.28
N ASN A 60 14.87 -11.54 7.61
CA ASN A 60 15.58 -12.79 7.96
C ASN A 60 16.22 -12.76 9.35
N ARG A 61 16.65 -11.60 9.84
CA ARG A 61 17.26 -11.45 11.17
C ARG A 61 16.28 -11.00 12.27
N THR A 62 15.04 -10.70 11.90
CA THR A 62 14.04 -10.20 12.85
C THR A 62 13.19 -11.38 13.34
N PRO A 63 12.97 -11.54 14.66
CA PRO A 63 12.11 -12.60 15.17
C PRO A 63 10.71 -12.56 14.54
N ILE A 64 10.17 -13.72 14.18
CA ILE A 64 8.86 -13.81 13.51
C ILE A 64 7.73 -13.14 14.30
N ARG A 65 7.79 -13.22 15.64
CA ARG A 65 6.84 -12.55 16.53
C ARG A 65 6.88 -11.02 16.38
N THR A 66 8.08 -10.45 16.23
CA THR A 66 8.25 -9.01 16.04
C THR A 66 7.67 -8.57 14.69
N ILE A 67 7.91 -9.35 13.63
CA ILE A 67 7.34 -9.10 12.29
C ILE A 67 5.80 -9.15 12.34
N ALA A 68 5.24 -10.21 12.94
CA ALA A 68 3.80 -10.38 13.06
C ALA A 68 3.16 -9.21 13.83
N ASN A 69 3.71 -8.85 14.99
CA ASN A 69 3.23 -7.72 15.78
C ASN A 69 3.30 -6.41 15.01
N TYR A 70 4.37 -6.17 14.26
CA TYR A 70 4.51 -4.98 13.43
C TYR A 70 3.43 -4.93 12.34
N LEU A 71 3.22 -6.03 11.59
CA LEU A 71 2.20 -6.10 10.54
C LEU A 71 0.78 -5.93 11.11
N THR A 72 0.48 -6.58 12.24
CA THR A 72 -0.80 -6.42 12.95
C THR A 72 -1.01 -4.97 13.39
N TRP A 73 0.02 -4.33 13.96
CA TRP A 73 -0.08 -2.93 14.36
C TRP A 73 -0.30 -2.00 13.17
N ARG A 74 0.40 -2.21 12.04
CA ARG A 74 0.18 -1.45 10.80
C ARG A 74 -1.25 -1.58 10.30
N PHE A 75 -1.82 -2.78 10.38
CA PHE A 75 -3.24 -3.00 10.07
C PHE A 75 -4.14 -2.23 11.03
N VAL A 76 -4.00 -2.43 12.34
CA VAL A 76 -4.82 -1.74 13.36
C VAL A 76 -4.75 -0.22 13.18
N ALA A 77 -3.55 0.35 13.10
CA ALA A 77 -3.32 1.78 12.95
C ALA A 77 -4.01 2.36 11.70
N LYS A 78 -4.04 1.63 10.59
CA LYS A 78 -4.74 2.04 9.35
C LYS A 78 -6.25 2.16 9.55
N TYR A 79 -6.85 1.34 10.41
CA TYR A 79 -8.30 1.31 10.62
C TYR A 79 -8.78 2.16 11.80
N LEU A 80 -7.91 2.58 12.72
CA LEU A 80 -8.26 3.46 13.85
C LEU A 80 -9.10 4.70 13.45
N PRO A 81 -8.84 5.40 12.33
CA PRO A 81 -9.63 6.57 11.92
C PRO A 81 -11.10 6.24 11.58
N TYR A 82 -11.42 4.99 11.30
CA TYR A 82 -12.76 4.56 10.85
C TYR A 82 -13.57 3.88 11.95
N LEU A 83 -13.00 3.73 13.14
CA LEU A 83 -13.67 3.15 14.30
C LEU A 83 -14.43 4.22 15.11
N ASP A 84 -14.95 3.84 16.28
CA ASP A 84 -15.70 4.77 17.12
C ASP A 84 -14.87 5.98 17.60
N ILE A 85 -15.53 6.92 18.28
CA ILE A 85 -14.91 8.19 18.68
C ILE A 85 -13.67 8.03 19.57
N HIS A 86 -13.58 6.97 20.37
CA HIS A 86 -12.46 6.75 21.28
C HIS A 86 -11.18 6.41 20.50
N PHE A 87 -11.25 5.47 19.56
CA PHE A 87 -10.09 5.11 18.72
C PHE A 87 -9.65 6.26 17.82
N ARG A 88 -10.60 7.02 17.26
CA ARG A 88 -10.29 8.19 16.44
C ARG A 88 -9.57 9.27 17.22
N ARG A 89 -10.02 9.58 18.44
CA ARG A 89 -9.32 10.54 19.32
C ARG A 89 -7.90 10.08 19.61
N LEU A 90 -7.71 8.81 19.97
CA LEU A 90 -6.38 8.23 20.20
C LEU A 90 -5.48 8.35 18.96
N TYR A 91 -6.03 8.09 17.77
CA TYR A 91 -5.30 8.26 16.52
C TYR A 91 -4.89 9.71 16.28
N TYR A 92 -5.81 10.67 16.45
CA TYR A 92 -5.50 12.09 16.25
C TYR A 92 -4.51 12.63 17.27
N ASP A 93 -4.62 12.23 18.54
CA ASP A 93 -3.63 12.60 19.56
C ASP A 93 -2.25 12.04 19.19
N PHE A 94 -2.15 10.76 18.82
CA PHE A 94 -0.89 10.18 18.33
C PHE A 94 -0.32 10.95 17.12
N ARG A 95 -1.17 11.30 16.14
CA ARG A 95 -0.75 12.06 14.96
C ARG A 95 -0.29 13.48 15.28
N ARG A 96 -0.85 14.12 16.31
CA ARG A 96 -0.43 15.46 16.75
C ARG A 96 0.97 15.45 17.36
N GLU A 97 1.27 14.43 18.15
CA GLU A 97 2.54 14.35 18.90
C GLU A 97 3.72 13.80 18.08
N VAL A 98 3.46 13.10 16.98
CA VAL A 98 4.51 12.51 16.13
C VAL A 98 4.80 13.41 14.92
N PRO A 99 5.91 14.19 14.92
CA PRO A 99 6.26 15.03 13.79
C PRO A 99 6.57 14.18 12.55
N ASN A 100 6.16 14.68 11.37
CA ASN A 100 6.48 14.10 10.06
C ASN A 100 5.89 12.71 9.75
N LEU A 101 4.69 12.37 10.26
CA LEU A 101 3.86 11.33 9.62
C LEU A 101 3.32 11.87 8.28
N SER A 102 4.21 12.01 7.30
CA SER A 102 3.91 12.48 5.95
C SER A 102 3.14 11.42 5.18
N GLU A 103 1.92 11.79 4.75
CA GLU A 103 1.25 11.52 3.45
C GLU A 103 -0.28 11.52 3.62
N GLU A 104 -0.80 11.05 4.75
CA GLU A 104 -2.25 11.06 5.02
C GLU A 104 -2.71 12.37 5.65
N ARG A 105 -3.62 13.08 4.96
CA ARG A 105 -4.29 14.29 5.45
C ARG A 105 -5.07 13.96 6.72
N THR A 106 -4.73 14.64 7.82
CA THR A 106 -5.52 14.56 9.05
C THR A 106 -6.66 15.56 8.99
N PHE A 107 -7.91 15.08 9.02
CA PHE A 107 -9.09 15.93 8.96
C PHE A 107 -9.71 16.08 10.35
N PHE A 108 -9.59 17.27 10.94
CA PHE A 108 -10.21 17.56 12.24
C PHE A 108 -11.75 17.59 12.19
N ALA A 109 -12.33 17.81 11.01
CA ALA A 109 -13.76 17.82 10.79
C ALA A 109 -14.21 16.56 10.03
N ARG A 110 -15.18 15.83 10.60
CA ARG A 110 -15.67 14.55 10.04
C ARG A 110 -16.15 14.66 8.59
N TRP A 111 -16.85 15.74 8.24
CA TRP A 111 -17.36 15.91 6.87
C TRP A 111 -16.21 16.04 5.85
N LYS A 112 -15.07 16.65 6.23
CA LYS A 112 -13.91 16.77 5.33
C LYS A 112 -13.26 15.42 5.08
N GLU A 113 -13.18 14.60 6.13
CA GLU A 113 -12.74 13.21 6.03
C GLU A 113 -13.65 12.41 5.09
N CYS A 114 -14.97 12.49 5.29
CA CYS A 114 -15.95 11.83 4.41
C CYS A 114 -15.82 12.28 2.96
N VAL A 115 -15.71 13.58 2.69
CA VAL A 115 -15.53 14.10 1.33
C VAL A 115 -14.22 13.63 0.72
N SER A 116 -13.12 13.62 1.48
CA SER A 116 -11.85 13.08 0.99
C SER A 116 -11.95 11.60 0.64
N LEU A 117 -12.53 10.78 1.52
CA LEU A 117 -12.67 9.33 1.27
C LEU A 117 -13.47 9.03 0.01
N VAL A 118 -14.58 9.74 -0.18
CA VAL A 118 -15.43 9.59 -1.38
C VAL A 118 -14.67 10.09 -2.60
N ASN A 119 -13.92 11.18 -2.50
CA ASN A 119 -13.09 11.68 -3.60
C ASN A 119 -11.93 10.73 -3.95
N ASP A 120 -11.31 10.10 -2.96
CA ASP A 120 -10.19 9.19 -3.16
C ASP A 120 -10.66 7.85 -3.80
N GLY A 121 -11.90 7.42 -3.52
CA GLY A 121 -12.48 6.21 -4.11
C GLY A 121 -13.29 6.43 -5.41
N PHE A 122 -13.98 7.57 -5.52
CA PHE A 122 -14.97 7.86 -6.57
C PHE A 122 -14.75 9.22 -7.24
N GLY A 123 -13.54 9.77 -7.21
CA GLY A 123 -13.23 11.12 -7.69
C GLY A 123 -13.72 11.43 -9.11
N MET A 124 -13.63 10.47 -10.03
CA MET A 124 -14.15 10.65 -11.41
C MET A 124 -15.66 10.84 -11.44
N ALA A 125 -16.42 10.06 -10.66
CA ALA A 125 -17.88 10.20 -10.59
C ALA A 125 -18.31 11.49 -9.90
N LEU A 126 -17.52 11.98 -8.94
CA LEU A 126 -17.77 13.28 -8.31
C LEU A 126 -17.50 14.44 -9.26
N ALA A 127 -16.42 14.36 -10.03
CA ALA A 127 -16.02 15.39 -10.98
C ALA A 127 -17.11 15.64 -12.04
N THR A 128 -17.69 14.57 -12.59
CA THR A 128 -18.77 14.68 -13.58
C THR A 128 -20.03 15.36 -13.02
N HIS A 129 -20.38 15.09 -11.75
CA HIS A 129 -21.55 15.69 -11.13
C HIS A 129 -21.32 17.14 -10.67
N SER A 130 -20.07 17.53 -10.35
CA SER A 130 -19.74 18.92 -10.05
C SER A 130 -19.81 19.83 -11.26
N ASP A 131 -19.52 19.32 -12.46
CA ASP A 131 -19.66 20.08 -13.71
C ASP A 131 -21.13 20.28 -14.10
N ASP A 132 -22.00 19.29 -13.88
CA ASP A 132 -23.45 19.39 -14.13
C ASP A 132 -24.16 20.43 -13.25
N ARG A 133 -23.57 20.82 -12.12
CA ARG A 133 -24.10 21.88 -11.23
C ARG A 133 -23.66 23.29 -11.61
N LEU A 134 -22.73 23.43 -12.56
CA LEU A 134 -22.22 24.72 -13.05
C LEU A 134 -22.84 25.14 -14.39
N LEU A 135 -23.77 24.34 -14.94
CA LEU A 135 -24.66 24.65 -16.06
C LEU A 135 -26.09 24.84 -15.56
#